data_AF-A0A453NAD2-F1
#
_entry.id   AF-A0A453NAD2-F1
#
_cell.length_a   1.000
_cell.length_b   1.000
_cell.length_c   1.000
_cell.angle_alpha   90.00
_cell.angle_beta   90.00
_cell.angle_gamma   90.00
#
_symmetry.space_group_name_H-M   'P 1'
#
loop_
_entity.id
_entity.type
_entity.pdbx_description
1 polymer ?
#
loop_
_entity_poly.entity_id
_entity_poly.type
_entity_poly.pdbx_seq_one_letter_code
_entity_poly.pdbx_strand_id
1 'polypeptide(L)'
;MQYWSIEGAQEVLGNKVCVDCLDCRTLERGHTKTFACWVWVWDMAFIPKRHTYWKLPRGAGRVEKMDGFSPPDRRVALPPGAMRFDLLIHVDRIEDWSPRSLRSSHSAQSG
;
A
#
# COMPACT_ATOMS: atom_id res chain seq x y z
N MET A 1 -10.39 -4.58 -3.19
CA MET A 1 -9.17 -4.00 -2.62
C MET A 1 -9.39 -2.52 -2.45
N GLN A 2 -9.37 -2.04 -1.21
CA GLN A 2 -9.48 -0.61 -0.89
C GLN A 2 -8.06 -0.10 -0.66
N TYR A 3 -7.23 -0.08 -1.71
CA TYR A 3 -5.92 0.58 -1.61
C TYR A 3 -6.07 2.08 -1.37
N TRP A 4 -7.24 2.66 -1.66
CA TRP A 4 -7.54 4.09 -1.47
C TRP A 4 -8.00 4.36 -0.04
N SER A 5 -7.32 3.73 0.91
CA SER A 5 -7.40 3.99 2.34
C SER A 5 -5.98 3.99 2.89
N ILE A 6 -5.77 4.58 4.05
CA ILE A 6 -4.45 4.63 4.69
C ILE A 6 -3.97 3.20 4.97
N GLU A 7 -4.86 2.32 5.43
CA GLU A 7 -4.56 0.92 5.73
C GLU A 7 -4.15 0.16 4.46
N GLY A 8 -4.84 0.39 3.34
CA GLY A 8 -4.49 -0.23 2.06
C GLY A 8 -3.16 0.28 1.50
N ALA A 9 -2.87 1.57 1.63
CA ALA A 9 -1.56 2.13 1.25
C ALA A 9 -0.44 1.57 2.15
N GLN A 10 -0.70 1.44 3.45
CA GLN A 10 0.22 0.87 4.43
C GLN A 10 0.52 -0.61 4.14
N GLU A 11 -0.49 -1.39 3.74
CA GLU A 11 -0.32 -2.79 3.31
C GLU A 11 0.64 -2.92 2.12
N VAL A 12 0.52 -2.01 1.14
CA VAL A 12 1.35 -1.99 -0.07
C VAL A 12 2.79 -1.60 0.24
N LEU A 13 2.97 -0.55 1.04
CA LEU A 13 4.28 0.05 1.32
C LEU A 13 5.06 -0.73 2.39
N GLY A 14 4.37 -1.55 3.19
CA GLY A 14 4.98 -2.38 4.23
C GLY A 14 5.26 -1.60 5.51
N ASN A 15 5.85 -2.29 6.49
CA ASN A 15 6.00 -1.79 7.86
C ASN A 15 7.18 -0.84 8.11
N LYS A 16 8.05 -0.63 7.11
CA LYS A 16 9.22 0.27 7.20
C LYS A 16 8.92 1.69 6.76
N VAL A 17 7.72 1.93 6.28
CA VAL A 17 7.22 3.21 5.79
C VAL A 17 6.01 3.57 6.63
N CYS A 18 5.86 4.83 7.03
CA CYS A 18 4.66 5.31 7.71
C CYS A 18 3.85 6.16 6.73
N VAL A 19 2.62 5.75 6.44
CA VAL A 19 1.72 6.55 5.58
C VAL A 19 1.12 7.69 6.40
N ASP A 20 1.34 8.92 5.95
CA ASP A 20 0.89 10.14 6.64
C ASP A 20 -0.54 10.52 6.21
N CYS A 21 -0.72 10.80 4.91
CA CYS A 21 -2.01 11.17 4.35
C CYS A 21 -2.13 10.78 2.87
N LEU A 22 -3.38 10.70 2.39
CA LEU A 22 -3.69 10.48 0.97
C LEU A 22 -3.97 11.83 0.29
N ASP A 23 -3.52 11.99 -0.96
CA ASP A 23 -3.89 13.14 -1.81
C ASP A 23 -5.42 13.20 -1.99
N CYS A 24 -6.00 14.41 -2.03
CA CYS A 24 -7.45 14.58 -2.15
C CYS A 24 -8.03 13.89 -3.40
N ARG A 25 -7.29 13.85 -4.51
CA ARG A 25 -7.71 13.17 -5.75
C ARG A 25 -7.77 11.66 -5.60
N THR A 26 -6.94 11.09 -4.70
CA THR A 26 -7.02 9.68 -4.30
C THR A 26 -8.33 9.40 -3.58
N LEU A 27 -8.69 10.27 -2.62
CA LEU A 27 -9.90 10.12 -1.80
C LEU A 27 -11.18 10.25 -2.63
N GLU A 28 -11.21 11.21 -3.55
CA GLU A 28 -12.30 11.40 -4.52
C GLU A 28 -12.40 10.27 -5.54
N ARG A 29 -11.38 9.39 -5.58
CA ARG A 29 -11.25 8.30 -6.57
C ARG A 29 -11.33 8.80 -8.01
N GLY A 30 -10.94 10.05 -8.26
CA GLY A 30 -11.06 10.71 -9.57
C GLY A 30 -10.30 9.97 -10.68
N HIS A 31 -9.30 9.17 -10.32
CA HIS A 31 -8.63 8.24 -11.22
C HIS A 31 -8.39 6.89 -10.53
N THR A 32 -9.07 5.83 -10.97
CA THR A 32 -9.02 4.50 -10.33
C THR A 32 -7.75 3.70 -10.59
N LYS A 33 -6.78 4.26 -11.34
CA LYS A 33 -5.52 3.59 -11.68
C LYS A 33 -4.31 4.10 -10.90
N THR A 34 -4.43 5.28 -10.28
CA THR A 34 -3.31 5.99 -9.66
C THR A 34 -3.79 6.60 -8.37
N PHE A 35 -3.02 6.43 -7.31
CA PHE A 35 -3.21 7.15 -6.07
C PHE A 35 -1.87 7.78 -5.67
N ALA A 36 -1.95 8.88 -4.94
CA ALA A 36 -0.82 9.55 -4.34
C ALA A 36 -1.03 9.64 -2.82
N CYS A 37 0.07 9.54 -2.09
CA CYS A 37 0.12 9.60 -0.63
C CYS A 37 1.46 10.18 -0.17
N TRP A 38 1.45 10.78 1.01
CA TRP A 38 2.65 11.24 1.70
C TRP A 38 3.13 10.14 2.64
N VAL A 39 4.43 9.95 2.71
CA VAL A 39 5.05 8.91 3.52
C VAL A 39 6.27 9.41 4.26
N TRP A 40 6.46 8.91 5.47
CA TRP A 40 7.69 9.05 6.23
C TRP A 40 8.51 7.76 6.10
N VAL A 41 9.79 7.91 5.77
CA VAL A 41 10.71 6.78 5.66
C VAL A 41 12.10 7.19 6.14
N TRP A 42 12.77 6.27 6.82
CA TRP A 42 14.16 6.51 7.27
C TRP A 42 15.17 6.35 6.12
N ASP A 43 14.91 5.45 5.18
CA ASP A 43 15.76 5.19 4.03
C ASP A 43 14.88 4.94 2.79
N MET A 44 15.18 5.66 1.71
CA MET A 44 14.49 5.52 0.42
C MET A 44 14.52 4.09 -0.14
N ALA A 45 15.53 3.30 0.21
CA ALA A 45 15.61 1.88 -0.18
C ALA A 45 14.48 1.02 0.41
N PHE A 46 13.78 1.51 1.45
CA PHE A 46 12.64 0.80 2.02
C PHE A 46 11.32 1.04 1.29
N ILE A 47 11.25 2.01 0.36
CA ILE A 47 10.07 2.19 -0.47
C ILE A 47 10.07 1.09 -1.55
N PRO A 48 9.09 0.18 -1.56
CA PRO A 48 9.01 -0.84 -2.59
C PRO A 48 8.78 -0.19 -3.96
N LYS A 49 9.39 -0.73 -5.01
CA LYS A 49 9.20 -0.26 -6.40
C LYS A 49 7.98 -0.88 -7.07
N ARG A 50 7.59 -2.07 -6.61
CA ARG A 50 6.48 -2.86 -7.15
C ARG A 50 5.84 -3.68 -6.04
N HIS A 51 4.52 -3.75 -6.05
CA HIS A 51 3.74 -4.64 -5.20
C HIS A 51 2.83 -5.51 -6.08
N THR A 52 2.94 -6.83 -5.96
CA THR A 52 2.11 -7.78 -6.72
C THR A 52 0.98 -8.27 -5.86
N TYR A 53 -0.25 -8.20 -6.37
CA TYR A 53 -1.42 -8.73 -5.71
C TYR A 53 -2.26 -9.60 -6.63
N TRP A 54 -3.07 -10.46 -6.02
CA TRP A 54 -3.94 -11.39 -6.71
C TRP A 54 -5.40 -11.04 -6.42
N LYS A 55 -6.18 -10.85 -7.48
CA LYS A 55 -7.63 -10.66 -7.37
C LYS A 55 -8.33 -11.98 -7.65
N LEU A 56 -9.05 -12.45 -6.66
CA LEU A 56 -9.91 -13.61 -6.77
C LEU A 56 -11.34 -13.17 -7.14
N PRO A 57 -12.05 -13.92 -8.00
CA PRO A 57 -13.48 -13.75 -8.20
C PRO A 57 -14.25 -13.82 -6.87
N ARG A 58 -15.36 -13.10 -6.76
CA ARG A 58 -16.22 -13.20 -5.57
C ARG A 58 -16.72 -14.64 -5.44
N GLY A 59 -16.52 -15.25 -4.28
CA GLY A 59 -16.92 -16.64 -4.05
C GLY A 59 -15.91 -17.70 -4.54
N ALA A 60 -14.75 -17.28 -5.06
CA ALA A 60 -13.62 -18.16 -5.33
C ALA A 60 -13.30 -19.08 -4.13
N GLY A 61 -13.18 -20.38 -4.38
CA GLY A 61 -12.88 -21.39 -3.35
C GLY A 61 -14.05 -21.72 -2.41
N ARG A 62 -15.25 -21.16 -2.61
CA ARG A 62 -16.45 -21.55 -1.86
C ARG A 62 -17.22 -22.63 -2.60
N VAL A 63 -17.61 -23.68 -1.88
CA VAL A 63 -18.64 -24.62 -2.31
C VAL A 63 -19.97 -24.03 -1.86
N GLU A 64 -20.94 -23.84 -2.76
CA GLU A 64 -22.29 -23.44 -2.37
C GLU A 64 -22.87 -24.51 -1.44
N LYS A 65 -23.20 -24.10 -0.22
CA LYS A 65 -23.85 -24.98 0.76
C LYS A 65 -25.31 -25.14 0.31
N MET A 66 -25.67 -26.31 -0.19
CA MET A 66 -27.08 -26.64 -0.44
C MET A 66 -27.76 -26.92 0.90
N ASP A 67 -28.69 -26.07 1.32
CA ASP A 67 -29.50 -26.33 2.51
C ASP A 67 -30.47 -27.49 2.23
N GLY A 68 -30.48 -28.48 3.14
CA GLY A 68 -31.41 -29.63 3.08
C GLY A 68 -30.86 -30.91 2.45
N PHE A 69 -29.64 -30.93 1.92
CA PHE A 69 -28.98 -32.13 1.40
C PHE A 69 -27.65 -32.39 2.10
N SER A 70 -27.49 -33.56 2.73
CA SER A 70 -26.16 -34.08 3.04
C SER A 70 -25.50 -34.49 1.72
N PRO A 71 -24.38 -33.88 1.29
CA PRO A 71 -23.82 -34.19 -0.02
C PRO A 71 -23.16 -35.58 0.02
N PRO A 72 -23.48 -36.50 -0.93
CA PRO A 72 -22.74 -37.76 -1.09
C PRO A 72 -21.35 -37.58 -1.69
N ASP A 73 -20.99 -36.36 -2.11
CA ASP A 73 -19.87 -36.12 -2.99
C ASP A 73 -18.99 -34.99 -2.44
N ARG A 74 -17.75 -35.35 -2.11
CA ARG A 74 -16.73 -34.48 -1.52
C ARG A 74 -16.15 -33.59 -2.62
N ARG A 75 -16.98 -32.76 -3.25
CA ARG A 75 -16.56 -31.89 -4.36
C ARG A 75 -15.57 -30.85 -3.84
N VAL A 76 -14.29 -31.10 -4.13
CA VAL A 76 -13.22 -30.14 -3.90
C VAL A 76 -13.45 -28.97 -4.85
N ALA A 77 -13.58 -27.75 -4.32
CA ALA A 77 -13.68 -26.55 -5.13
C ALA A 77 -12.45 -26.48 -6.05
N LEU A 78 -12.68 -26.21 -7.36
CA LEU A 78 -11.57 -26.02 -8.29
C LEU A 78 -10.67 -24.88 -7.80
N PRO A 79 -9.35 -24.98 -8.00
CA PRO A 79 -8.43 -23.90 -7.68
C PRO A 79 -8.95 -22.60 -8.30
N PRO A 80 -9.15 -21.55 -7.50
CA PRO A 80 -9.74 -20.34 -8.03
C PRO A 80 -8.78 -19.69 -9.03
N GLY A 81 -9.28 -19.38 -10.22
CA GLY A 81 -8.54 -18.58 -11.19
C GLY A 81 -8.25 -17.21 -10.57
N ALA A 82 -6.98 -16.94 -10.28
CA ALA A 82 -6.54 -15.67 -9.72
C ALA A 82 -5.97 -14.79 -10.83
N MET A 83 -6.45 -13.54 -10.90
CA MET A 83 -5.86 -12.56 -11.81
C MET A 83 -4.75 -11.80 -11.10
N ARG A 84 -3.55 -11.80 -11.69
CA ARG A 84 -2.40 -11.07 -11.16
C ARG A 84 -2.47 -9.60 -11.57
N PHE A 85 -2.15 -8.73 -10.63
CA PHE A 85 -1.92 -7.32 -10.88
C PHE A 85 -0.59 -6.90 -10.24
N ASP A 86 0.12 -6.02 -10.92
CA ASP A 86 1.32 -5.37 -10.39
C ASP A 86 1.01 -3.88 -10.21
N LEU A 87 1.17 -3.39 -8.99
CA LEU A 87 1.16 -1.98 -8.66
C LEU A 87 2.60 -1.45 -8.74
N LEU A 88 2.81 -0.38 -9.49
CA LEU A 88 4.09 0.30 -9.62
C LEU A 88 4.09 1.55 -8.75
N ILE A 89 5.18 1.75 -8.01
CA ILE A 89 5.33 2.86 -7.06
C ILE A 89 6.42 3.76 -7.60
N HIS A 90 6.08 5.03 -7.77
CA HIS A 90 6.98 6.08 -8.20
C HIS A 90 7.09 7.13 -7.10
N VAL A 91 8.30 7.56 -6.82
CA VAL A 91 8.57 8.67 -5.90
C VAL A 91 8.67 9.93 -6.75
N ASP A 92 7.74 10.84 -6.57
CA ASP A 92 7.64 12.11 -7.28
C ASP A 92 8.44 13.23 -6.61
N ARG A 93 8.43 13.28 -5.27
CA ARG A 93 9.11 14.29 -4.46
C ARG A 93 9.73 13.67 -3.20
N ILE A 94 10.87 14.23 -2.80
CA ILE A 94 11.57 13.87 -1.56
C ILE A 94 11.90 15.15 -0.82
N GLU A 95 11.62 15.16 0.48
CA GLU A 95 12.02 16.24 1.39
C GLU A 95 12.86 15.65 2.52
N ASP A 96 14.04 16.25 2.76
CA ASP A 96 14.90 15.87 3.88
C ASP A 96 14.49 16.63 5.14
N TRP A 97 13.93 15.90 6.09
CA TRP A 97 13.51 16.40 7.40
C TRP A 97 14.52 16.09 8.50
N SER A 98 15.75 15.68 8.14
CA SER A 98 16.84 15.52 9.11
C SER A 98 17.03 16.81 9.91
N PRO A 99 17.20 16.73 11.24
CA PRO A 99 17.47 17.91 12.05
C PRO A 99 18.64 18.70 11.46
N ARG A 100 18.39 19.96 11.10
CA ARG A 100 19.48 20.82 10.63
C ARG A 100 20.50 20.93 11.77
N SER A 101 21.77 20.63 11.47
CA SER A 101 22.84 20.79 12.45
C SER A 101 22.78 22.17 13.07
N LEU A 102 22.82 22.26 14.40
CA LEU A 102 22.92 23.52 15.11
C LEU A 102 24.19 24.22 14.60
N ARG A 103 24.06 25.29 13.80
CA ARG A 103 25.20 26.13 13.47
C ARG A 103 25.76 26.61 14.80
N SER A 104 27.01 26.27 15.12
CA SER A 104 27.67 26.83 16.29
C SER A 104 27.61 28.34 16.18
N SER A 105 27.07 29.00 17.19
CA SER A 105 27.17 30.44 17.35
C SER A 105 28.64 30.75 17.64
N HIS A 106 29.47 30.85 16.61
CA HIS A 106 30.82 31.41 16.74
C HIS A 106 30.67 32.91 17.02
N SER A 107 30.63 33.25 18.31
CA SER A 107 31.05 34.53 18.83
C SER A 107 32.54 34.69 18.50
N ALA A 108 32.83 35.41 17.42
CA ALA A 108 34.13 36.00 17.19
C ALA A 108 33.93 37.51 17.20
N GLN A 109 34.00 38.12 18.39
CA GLN A 109 34.30 39.53 18.52
C GLN A 109 35.73 39.61 19.01
N SER A 110 36.64 39.84 18.05
CA SER A 110 38.05 40.15 18.29
C SER A 110 38.19 41.43 19.11
N GLY A 111 39.21 41.46 19.97
CA GLY A 111 39.53 42.58 20.86
C GLY A 111 40.16 43.78 20.20
#